data_AF-A0A9N9P6L3-F1
#
_entry.id   AF-A0A9N9P6L3-F1
#
_cell.length_a   1.000
_cell.length_b   1.000
_cell.length_c   1.000
_cell.angle_alpha   90.00
_cell.angle_beta   90.00
_cell.angle_gamma   90.00
#
_symmetry.space_group_name_H-M   'P 1'
#
loop_
_entity.id
_entity.type
_entity.pdbx_description
1 polymer ?
#
loop_
_entity_poly.entity_id
_entity_poly.type
_entity_poly.pdbx_seq_one_letter_code
_entity_poly.pdbx_strand_id
1 'polypeptide(L)'
;YSTDDNSTLSITIVDNKYNPHNLWNGRWRSTWVISPESNELKGTIKVNVHYFEDGNVQLNASKEVEITASPNSEEPADKAKAYTKSITNAENEFQSSLNESYIDLSENTFKGLRRALPLTRHKLDWDKILNYKIGQELANKAT
;
A
#
# COMPACT_ATOMS: atom_id res chain seq x y z
N TYR A 1 26.49 18.86 -1.47
CA TYR A 1 26.62 19.82 -0.35
C TYR A 1 26.73 19.00 0.92
N SER A 2 27.94 18.95 1.48
CA SER A 2 28.25 18.24 2.72
C SER A 2 27.98 19.19 3.89
N THR A 3 27.34 18.68 4.94
CA THR A 3 27.27 19.34 6.24
C THR A 3 27.71 18.33 7.29
N ASP A 4 28.83 18.66 7.93
CA ASP A 4 29.26 18.35 9.30
C ASP A 4 29.34 16.87 9.76
N ASP A 5 30.59 16.44 10.00
CA ASP A 5 31.11 15.50 11.01
C ASP A 5 30.39 14.18 11.34
N ASN A 6 29.47 13.75 10.49
CA ASN A 6 29.01 12.36 10.43
C ASN A 6 28.64 12.09 8.97
N SER A 7 29.52 11.40 8.23
CA SER A 7 29.49 11.34 6.75
C SER A 7 28.31 10.49 6.24
N THR A 8 27.09 10.96 6.42
CA THR A 8 25.88 10.29 5.97
C THR A 8 25.68 10.50 4.47
N LEU A 9 25.21 9.45 3.79
CA LEU A 9 24.89 9.48 2.37
C LEU A 9 23.38 9.44 2.20
N SER A 10 22.83 10.39 1.45
CA SER A 10 21.40 10.42 1.10
C SER A 10 21.17 9.95 -0.33
N ILE A 11 20.33 8.95 -0.50
CA ILE A 11 19.88 8.43 -1.81
C ILE A 11 18.40 8.77 -1.96
N THR A 12 18.01 9.32 -3.11
CA THR A 12 16.60 9.58 -3.43
C THR A 12 16.28 8.98 -4.80
N ILE A 13 15.27 8.11 -4.83
CA ILE A 13 14.74 7.47 -6.03
C ILE A 13 13.35 8.05 -6.26
N VAL A 14 13.10 8.51 -7.49
CA VAL A 14 11.80 9.04 -7.90
C VAL A 14 11.43 8.43 -9.24
N ASP A 15 10.25 7.84 -9.30
CA ASP A 15 9.61 7.45 -10.55
C ASP A 15 8.23 8.09 -10.64
N ASN A 16 7.89 8.64 -11.80
CA ASN A 16 6.59 9.25 -12.05
C ASN A 16 6.06 8.75 -13.38
N LYS A 17 4.78 8.41 -13.39
CA LYS A 17 4.06 8.07 -14.62
C LYS A 17 2.77 8.87 -14.67
N TYR A 18 2.73 9.81 -15.60
CA TYR A 18 1.56 10.66 -15.82
C TYR A 18 0.89 10.27 -17.12
N ASN A 19 -0.37 9.84 -17.03
CA ASN A 19 -1.17 9.46 -18.19
C ASN A 19 -2.54 10.13 -18.12
N PRO A 20 -2.60 11.46 -18.28
CA PRO A 20 -3.85 12.21 -18.17
C PRO A 20 -4.86 11.83 -19.25
N HIS A 21 -4.41 11.35 -20.42
CA HIS A 21 -5.31 10.86 -21.47
C HIS A 21 -6.11 9.64 -20.99
N ASN A 22 -5.48 8.74 -20.24
CA ASN A 22 -6.14 7.60 -19.61
C ASN A 22 -6.60 7.92 -18.18
N LEU A 23 -6.66 9.20 -17.81
CA LEU A 23 -7.24 9.70 -16.55
C LEU A 23 -6.59 9.12 -15.28
N TRP A 24 -5.27 8.89 -15.31
CA TRP A 24 -4.54 8.44 -14.12
C TRP A 24 -3.09 8.92 -14.04
N ASN A 25 -2.60 9.02 -12.80
CA ASN A 25 -1.23 9.42 -12.48
C ASN A 25 -0.67 8.56 -11.34
N GLY A 26 0.61 8.23 -11.40
CA GLY A 26 1.32 7.46 -10.38
C GLY A 26 2.67 8.08 -10.04
N ARG A 27 3.08 7.96 -8.78
CA ARG A 27 4.35 8.45 -8.27
C ARG A 27 4.91 7.52 -7.20
N TRP A 28 6.15 7.09 -7.38
CA TRP A 28 6.98 6.40 -6.40
C TRP A 28 8.10 7.32 -5.92
N ARG A 29 8.32 7.40 -4.62
CA ARG A 29 9.43 8.13 -4.00
C ARG A 29 10.04 7.30 -2.91
N SER A 30 11.35 7.16 -2.94
CA SER A 30 12.11 6.42 -1.95
C SER A 30 13.28 7.27 -1.51
N THR A 31 13.38 7.58 -0.21
CA THR A 31 14.47 8.37 0.35
C THR A 31 15.20 7.53 1.38
N TRP A 32 16.51 7.41 1.25
CA TRP A 32 17.37 6.60 2.12
C TRP A 32 18.49 7.45 2.67
N VAL A 33 18.71 7.38 3.97
CA VAL A 33 19.86 7.95 4.66
C VAL A 33 20.72 6.79 5.14
N ILE A 34 21.99 6.79 4.72
CA ILE A 34 22.96 5.75 5.00
C ILE A 34 24.02 6.32 5.92
N SER A 35 24.35 5.60 6.99
CA SER A 35 25.48 5.88 7.87
C SER A 35 26.61 4.89 7.54
N PRO A 36 27.64 5.26 6.75
CA PRO A 36 28.65 4.33 6.27
C PRO A 36 29.52 3.69 7.36
N GLU A 37 29.61 4.34 8.54
CA GLU A 37 30.33 3.82 9.71
C GLU A 37 29.59 2.65 10.37
N SER A 38 28.27 2.78 10.57
CA SER A 38 27.43 1.74 11.18
C SER A 38 26.79 0.80 10.16
N ASN A 39 26.91 1.09 8.86
CA ASN A 39 26.18 0.43 7.78
C ASN A 39 24.65 0.46 7.98
N GLU A 40 24.13 1.42 8.72
CA GLU A 40 22.69 1.60 8.93
C GLU A 40 22.06 2.35 7.75
N LEU A 41 20.88 1.92 7.35
CA LEU A 41 20.06 2.50 6.30
C LEU A 41 18.68 2.81 6.87
N LYS A 42 18.31 4.09 6.84
CA LYS A 42 16.97 4.56 7.20
C LYS A 42 16.26 5.03 5.94
N GLY A 43 15.21 4.33 5.57
CA GLY A 43 14.42 4.53 4.36
C GLY A 43 13.02 5.04 4.64
N THR A 44 12.49 5.82 3.71
CA THR A 44 11.05 6.09 3.62
C THR A 44 10.61 5.90 2.18
N ILE A 45 9.68 4.97 1.98
CA ILE A 45 9.09 4.65 0.68
C ILE A 45 7.68 5.23 0.66
N LYS A 46 7.32 5.97 -0.39
CA LYS A 46 6.03 6.63 -0.57
C LYS A 46 5.47 6.37 -1.96
N VAL A 47 4.20 5.98 -2.01
CA VAL A 47 3.47 5.73 -3.26
C VAL A 47 2.20 6.57 -3.28
N ASN A 48 2.01 7.29 -4.38
CA ASN A 48 0.78 8.03 -4.64
C ASN A 48 0.22 7.61 -6.00
N VAL A 49 -1.05 7.23 -6.05
CA VAL A 49 -1.77 6.94 -7.29
C VAL A 49 -3.08 7.70 -7.28
N HIS A 50 -3.45 8.30 -8.39
CA HIS A 50 -4.70 9.03 -8.57
C HIS A 50 -5.35 8.60 -9.88
N TYR A 51 -6.57 8.09 -9.79
CA TYR A 51 -7.42 7.73 -10.91
C TYR A 51 -8.69 8.59 -10.86
N PHE A 52 -9.05 9.20 -11.99
CA PHE A 52 -10.08 10.24 -12.03
C PHE A 52 -11.02 10.14 -13.24
N GLU A 53 -11.28 8.93 -13.72
CA GLU A 53 -12.35 8.64 -14.67
C GLU A 53 -13.66 8.38 -13.92
N ASP A 54 -14.70 9.18 -14.19
CA ASP A 54 -16.03 9.10 -13.58
C ASP A 54 -16.07 9.08 -12.04
N GLY A 55 -15.00 9.57 -11.40
CA GLY A 55 -14.82 9.59 -9.96
C GLY A 55 -13.47 10.18 -9.56
N ASN A 56 -13.14 10.11 -8.27
CA ASN A 56 -11.83 10.50 -7.75
C ASN A 56 -11.40 9.45 -6.72
N VAL A 57 -10.44 8.60 -7.10
CA VAL A 57 -9.90 7.54 -6.26
C VAL A 57 -8.40 7.74 -6.11
N GLN A 58 -7.92 7.73 -4.87
CA GLN A 58 -6.52 7.96 -4.55
C GLN A 58 -5.96 6.87 -3.63
N LEU A 59 -4.74 6.43 -3.94
CA LEU A 59 -3.88 5.67 -3.04
C LEU A 59 -2.81 6.60 -2.49
N ASN A 60 -2.66 6.61 -1.17
CA ASN A 60 -1.55 7.25 -0.48
C ASN A 60 -0.96 6.23 0.50
N ALA A 61 0.20 5.66 0.16
CA ALA A 61 0.89 4.66 0.99
C ALA A 61 2.30 5.14 1.36
N SER A 62 2.73 4.79 2.57
CA SER A 62 4.07 5.11 3.08
C SER A 62 4.57 3.98 3.97
N LYS A 63 5.86 3.65 3.88
CA LYS A 63 6.55 2.71 4.80
C LYS A 63 7.89 3.30 5.20
N GLU A 64 8.13 3.34 6.50
CA GLU A 64 9.45 3.61 7.06
C GLU A 64 10.20 2.30 7.24
N VAL A 65 11.50 2.31 6.97
CA VAL A 65 12.35 1.12 6.94
C VAL A 65 13.66 1.43 7.65
N GLU A 66 14.06 0.59 8.59
CA GLU A 66 15.40 0.66 9.19
C GLU A 66 16.08 -0.70 9.00
N ILE A 67 17.22 -0.72 8.31
CA ILE A 67 17.97 -1.94 7.97
C ILE A 67 19.46 -1.68 8.21
N THR A 68 20.16 -2.65 8.78
CA THR A 68 21.63 -2.66 8.79
C THR A 68 22.13 -3.53 7.64
N ALA A 69 22.92 -2.96 6.72
CA ALA A 69 23.51 -3.75 5.63
C ALA A 69 24.75 -4.52 6.10
N SER A 70 24.95 -5.69 5.51
CA SER A 70 26.12 -6.56 5.76
C SER A 70 27.02 -6.62 4.52
N PRO A 71 27.95 -5.67 4.34
CA PRO A 71 28.92 -5.73 3.26
C PRO A 71 29.95 -6.85 3.51
N ASN A 72 30.48 -7.44 2.42
CA ASN A 72 31.47 -8.51 2.50
C ASN A 72 32.89 -8.01 2.77
N SER A 73 33.16 -6.73 2.50
CA SER A 73 34.46 -6.09 2.67
C SER A 73 34.26 -4.60 2.98
N GLU A 74 35.32 -3.95 3.45
CA GLU A 74 35.34 -2.50 3.68
C GLU A 74 35.54 -1.69 2.38
N GLU A 75 35.72 -2.36 1.24
CA GLU A 75 35.88 -1.69 -0.04
C GLU A 75 34.60 -0.92 -0.42
N PRO A 76 34.71 0.35 -0.86
CA PRO A 76 33.54 1.18 -1.18
C PRO A 76 32.59 0.55 -2.21
N ALA A 77 33.14 -0.19 -3.17
CA ALA A 77 32.35 -0.86 -4.20
C ALA A 77 31.47 -1.98 -3.64
N ASP A 78 31.94 -2.72 -2.64
CA ASP A 78 31.17 -3.80 -2.03
C ASP A 78 30.12 -3.27 -1.04
N LYS A 79 30.43 -2.18 -0.32
CA LYS A 79 29.43 -1.43 0.47
C LYS A 79 28.28 -0.93 -0.41
N ALA A 80 28.59 -0.30 -1.54
CA ALA A 80 27.57 0.20 -2.46
C ALA A 80 26.65 -0.92 -3.00
N LYS A 81 27.21 -2.08 -3.33
CA LYS A 81 26.41 -3.27 -3.74
C LYS A 81 25.51 -3.76 -2.61
N ALA A 82 26.03 -3.83 -1.39
CA ALA A 82 25.26 -4.26 -0.22
C ALA A 82 24.09 -3.31 0.05
N TYR A 83 24.32 -2.00 0.04
CA TYR A 83 23.27 -0.99 0.21
C TYR A 83 22.21 -1.07 -0.89
N THR A 84 22.63 -1.15 -2.15
CA THR A 84 21.70 -1.27 -3.28
C THR A 84 20.83 -2.51 -3.15
N LYS A 85 21.43 -3.66 -2.80
CA LYS A 85 20.70 -4.91 -2.58
C LYS A 85 19.69 -4.80 -1.44
N SER A 86 20.06 -4.19 -0.31
CA SER A 86 19.15 -3.96 0.82
C SER A 86 17.97 -3.07 0.42
N ILE A 87 18.22 -1.98 -0.30
CA ILE A 87 17.18 -1.09 -0.81
C ILE A 87 16.24 -1.84 -1.76
N THR A 88 16.77 -2.56 -2.74
CA THR A 88 15.98 -3.36 -3.68
C THR A 88 15.09 -4.37 -2.97
N ASN A 89 15.62 -5.09 -1.98
CA ASN A 89 14.83 -6.05 -1.22
C ASN A 89 13.69 -5.37 -0.44
N ALA A 90 13.97 -4.24 0.23
CA ALA A 90 12.98 -3.50 0.98
C ALA A 90 11.86 -2.92 0.09
N GLU A 91 12.21 -2.39 -1.09
CA GLU A 91 11.24 -1.88 -2.06
C GLU A 91 10.39 -3.01 -2.66
N ASN A 92 10.99 -4.16 -2.98
CA ASN A 92 10.27 -5.33 -3.48
C ASN A 92 9.30 -5.89 -2.43
N GLU A 93 9.74 -5.97 -1.16
CA GLU A 93 8.88 -6.42 -0.06
C GLU A 93 7.70 -5.46 0.13
N PHE A 94 7.94 -4.15 0.11
CA PHE A 94 6.87 -3.16 0.20
C PHE A 94 5.89 -3.26 -0.97
N GLN A 95 6.37 -3.41 -2.20
CA GLN A 95 5.52 -3.60 -3.38
C GLN A 95 4.67 -4.87 -3.26
N SER A 96 5.27 -5.97 -2.81
CA SER A 96 4.57 -7.25 -2.65
C SER A 96 3.50 -7.17 -1.57
N SER A 97 3.83 -6.58 -0.42
CA SER A 97 2.89 -6.33 0.69
C SER A 97 1.74 -5.41 0.28
N LEU A 98 1.98 -4.38 -0.54
CA LEU A 98 0.92 -3.54 -1.09
C LEU A 98 -0.05 -4.34 -1.97
N ASN A 99 0.46 -5.22 -2.84
CA ASN A 99 -0.38 -6.06 -3.69
C ASN A 99 -1.23 -7.03 -2.86
N GLU A 100 -0.64 -7.69 -1.86
CA GLU A 100 -1.36 -8.57 -0.94
C GLU A 100 -2.45 -7.83 -0.16
N SER A 101 -2.13 -6.63 0.34
CA SER A 101 -3.09 -5.77 1.05
C SER A 101 -4.29 -5.39 0.17
N TYR A 102 -4.07 -5.17 -1.13
CA TYR A 102 -5.14 -4.89 -2.08
C TYR A 102 -6.04 -6.11 -2.35
N ILE A 103 -5.46 -7.30 -2.40
CA ILE A 103 -6.23 -8.55 -2.51
C ILE A 103 -7.11 -8.70 -1.28
N ASP A 104 -6.56 -8.56 -0.07
CA ASP A 104 -7.31 -8.65 1.19
C ASP A 104 -8.43 -7.61 1.29
N LEU A 105 -8.14 -6.36 0.93
CA LEU A 105 -9.14 -5.28 0.90
C LEU A 105 -10.33 -5.64 0.01
N SER A 106 -10.07 -6.22 -1.16
CA SER A 106 -11.10 -6.60 -2.13
C SER A 106 -11.93 -7.80 -1.67
N GLU A 107 -11.30 -8.79 -1.04
CA GLU A 107 -11.95 -10.05 -0.69
C GLU A 107 -12.68 -10.00 0.64
N ASN A 108 -12.15 -9.23 1.60
CA ASN A 108 -12.61 -9.23 2.98
C ASN A 108 -13.21 -7.88 3.39
N THR A 109 -12.41 -6.81 3.38
CA THR A 109 -12.84 -5.51 3.93
C THR A 109 -14.05 -4.92 3.20
N PHE A 110 -14.01 -4.85 1.87
CA PHE A 110 -15.12 -4.28 1.10
C PHE A 110 -16.40 -5.12 1.19
N LYS A 111 -16.29 -6.45 1.25
CA LYS A 111 -17.45 -7.33 1.46
C LYS A 111 -18.05 -7.17 2.86
N GLY A 112 -17.22 -6.88 3.85
CA GLY A 112 -17.65 -6.55 5.22
C GLY A 112 -18.47 -5.27 5.29
N LEU A 113 -18.14 -4.26 4.47
CA LEU A 113 -18.91 -3.01 4.38
C LEU A 113 -20.24 -3.18 3.64
N ARG A 114 -20.21 -3.80 2.46
CA ARG A 114 -21.41 -4.03 1.66
C ARG A 114 -21.29 -5.32 0.86
N ARG A 115 -22.26 -6.20 1.06
CA ARG A 115 -22.39 -7.42 0.25
C ARG A 115 -22.93 -7.09 -1.14
N ALA A 116 -22.44 -7.78 -2.16
CA ALA A 116 -22.97 -7.69 -3.52
C ALA A 116 -24.44 -8.14 -3.61
N LEU A 117 -24.82 -9.14 -2.80
CA LEU A 117 -26.19 -9.60 -2.64
C LEU A 117 -26.55 -9.78 -1.16
N PRO A 118 -27.83 -9.62 -0.81
CA PRO A 118 -28.36 -10.02 0.49
C PRO A 118 -27.99 -11.46 0.87
N LEU A 119 -28.12 -11.83 2.15
CA LEU A 119 -27.79 -13.19 2.63
C LEU A 119 -28.54 -14.29 1.85
N THR A 120 -29.75 -13.98 1.40
CA THR A 120 -30.60 -14.85 0.57
C THR A 120 -30.03 -15.14 -0.82
N ARG A 121 -28.98 -14.45 -1.27
CA ARG A 121 -28.39 -14.55 -2.62
C ARG A 121 -29.36 -14.22 -3.76
N HIS A 122 -30.42 -13.47 -3.47
CA HIS A 122 -31.35 -12.91 -4.45
C HIS A 122 -31.39 -11.39 -4.34
N LYS A 123 -31.67 -10.70 -5.46
CA LYS A 123 -31.97 -9.26 -5.41
C LYS A 123 -33.18 -9.03 -4.52
N LEU A 124 -33.25 -7.85 -3.89
CA LEU A 124 -34.39 -7.48 -3.08
C LEU A 124 -35.65 -7.44 -3.92
N ASP A 125 -36.67 -8.11 -3.42
CA ASP A 125 -38.03 -8.08 -3.96
C ASP A 125 -38.77 -6.94 -3.25
N TRP A 126 -38.87 -5.80 -3.93
CA TRP A 126 -39.48 -4.59 -3.37
C TRP A 126 -40.96 -4.77 -3.04
N ASP A 127 -41.69 -5.59 -3.80
CA ASP A 127 -43.11 -5.87 -3.55
C ASP A 127 -43.29 -6.69 -2.27
N LYS A 128 -42.38 -7.63 -2.02
CA LYS A 128 -42.37 -8.35 -0.74
C LYS A 128 -42.04 -7.42 0.41
N ILE A 129 -41.03 -6.55 0.30
CA ILE A 129 -40.63 -5.64 1.39
C ILE A 129 -41.77 -4.71 1.82
N LEU A 130 -42.55 -4.18 0.88
CA LEU A 130 -43.67 -3.28 1.18
C LEU A 130 -44.82 -3.97 1.91
N ASN A 131 -45.00 -5.28 1.68
CA ASN A 131 -46.11 -6.06 2.21
C ASN A 131 -45.73 -6.97 3.39
N TYR A 132 -44.44 -7.11 3.70
CA TYR A 132 -43.95 -8.00 4.76
C TYR A 132 -44.16 -7.40 6.16
N LYS A 133 -45.11 -7.94 6.94
CA LYS A 133 -45.29 -7.58 8.36
C LYS A 133 -44.51 -8.53 9.27
N ILE A 134 -43.23 -8.20 9.50
CA ILE A 134 -42.31 -8.98 10.36
C ILE A 134 -42.88 -9.25 11.77
N GLY A 135 -43.64 -8.31 12.32
CA GLY A 135 -44.22 -8.43 13.66
C GLY A 135 -45.26 -9.54 13.82
N GLN A 136 -45.99 -9.91 12.74
CA GLN A 136 -47.03 -10.96 12.83
C GLN A 136 -46.44 -12.38 12.75
N GLU A 137 -45.35 -12.58 11.99
CA GLU A 137 -44.71 -13.90 11.91
C GLU A 137 -43.87 -14.24 13.13
N LEU A 138 -43.24 -13.25 13.80
CA LEU A 138 -42.54 -13.49 15.07
C LEU A 138 -43.50 -13.90 16.19
N ALA A 139 -44.71 -13.33 16.21
CA ALA A 139 -45.74 -13.69 17.17
C ALA A 139 -46.29 -15.11 16.95
N ASN A 140 -46.51 -15.52 15.70
CA ASN A 140 -47.03 -16.84 15.36
C ASN A 140 -46.03 -17.99 15.52
N LYS A 141 -44.72 -17.70 15.61
CA LYS A 141 -43.66 -18.71 15.78
C LYS A 141 -43.25 -18.96 17.23
N ALA A 142 -43.73 -18.13 18.17
CA ALA A 142 -43.45 -18.21 19.60
C ALA A 142 -44.51 -19.01 20.40
N THR A 143 -45.49 -19.58 19.70
CA THR A 143 -46.46 -20.58 20.19
C THR A 143 -46.22 -21.91 19.49
#